data_AF-A0A357SYW7-F1
#
_entry.id   AF-A0A357SYW7-F1
#
_cell.length_a   1.000
_cell.length_b   1.000
_cell.length_c   1.000
_cell.angle_alpha   90.00
_cell.angle_beta   90.00
_cell.angle_gamma   90.00
#
_symmetry.space_group_name_H-M   'P 1'
#
loop_
_entity.id
_entity.type
_entity.pdbx_description
1 polymer ?
#
loop_
_entity_poly.entity_id
_entity_poly.type
_entity_poly.pdbx_seq_one_letter_code
_entity_poly.pdbx_strand_id
1 'polypeptide(L)'
;MVVPIFGKNKKLAEEKIADGLVLTVAKAGKRIFVEYLSTSNSSKPSVIIFQEDNDNRMYVWHQCPAEKSGYQKGCWHMGLGMVIFGINKPVIEVELISPPDQHIVQEDISQDYLGKAGEFVLLQLKPEEEITPIEIVPESSYLTGDEFLSRYRFPKTLLEKVFSFRERQKQRLTPEQIARIPSNVNYVPQGNEVTYATAALLYDTWAPPLLMGPKGSGKSTMVEALAEILHLPICRVSGGIDVNADYLLGTKTLEPVESAPKQLIAKIALSCAKTGEPLLPEEIEQISGGQAIMKVVHEPGILLQAVTNGELILVDEINVLIPEVTSILHTLLDWQRTITVPGIGEVKAHPDFRLVAAMNVGYMGTRPLNNAFRDRFRGVQVQGISRDTLLQLLQQKVDNKMASRLADIYESLYDSVYSPTGATLTESCISL
;
A
#
# COMPACT_ATOMS: atom_id res chain seq x y z
N MET A 1 -21.65 -5.73 17.64
CA MET A 1 -23.10 -6.06 17.70
C MET A 1 -23.26 -7.28 18.60
N VAL A 2 -24.17 -7.28 19.58
CA VAL A 2 -24.41 -8.48 20.41
C VAL A 2 -25.41 -9.40 19.70
N VAL A 3 -25.06 -10.68 19.56
CA VAL A 3 -25.83 -11.68 18.82
C VAL A 3 -26.13 -12.89 19.71
N PRO A 4 -27.38 -13.37 19.80
CA PRO A 4 -27.71 -14.58 20.53
C PRO A 4 -27.40 -15.85 19.72
N ILE A 5 -26.65 -16.77 20.32
CA ILE A 5 -26.37 -18.11 19.78
C ILE A 5 -27.10 -19.15 20.60
N PHE A 6 -27.96 -19.92 19.92
CA PHE A 6 -28.83 -20.91 20.53
C PHE A 6 -28.20 -22.31 20.45
N GLY A 7 -28.60 -23.22 21.35
CA GLY A 7 -28.15 -24.63 21.31
C GLY A 7 -28.41 -25.37 19.98
N LYS A 8 -29.42 -24.95 19.20
CA LYS A 8 -29.63 -25.45 17.82
C LYS A 8 -28.49 -25.10 16.86
N ASN A 9 -27.83 -23.96 17.06
CA ASN A 9 -26.70 -23.52 16.25
C ASN A 9 -25.46 -24.35 16.59
N LYS A 10 -25.28 -24.72 17.87
CA LYS A 10 -24.26 -25.68 18.31
C LYS A 10 -24.43 -27.04 17.64
N LYS A 11 -25.64 -27.62 17.69
CA LYS A 11 -25.94 -28.90 17.02
C LYS A 11 -25.65 -28.85 15.52
N LEU A 12 -26.07 -27.76 14.86
CA LEU A 12 -25.78 -27.59 13.44
C LEU A 12 -24.28 -27.43 13.18
N ALA A 13 -23.51 -26.81 14.08
CA ALA A 13 -22.05 -26.74 13.96
C ALA A 13 -21.39 -28.11 14.11
N GLU A 14 -21.84 -28.95 15.05
CA GLU A 14 -21.38 -30.33 15.22
C GLU A 14 -21.64 -31.17 13.97
N GLU A 15 -22.83 -31.03 13.36
CA GLU A 15 -23.16 -31.66 12.07
C GLU A 15 -22.21 -31.19 10.96
N LYS A 16 -21.91 -29.90 10.88
CA LYS A 16 -21.02 -29.35 9.84
C LYS A 16 -19.55 -29.74 10.03
N ILE A 17 -19.11 -29.97 11.26
CA ILE A 17 -17.82 -30.59 11.55
C ILE A 17 -17.81 -32.04 11.03
N ALA A 18 -18.84 -32.83 11.31
CA ALA A 18 -18.97 -34.20 10.83
C ALA A 18 -19.05 -34.30 9.29
N ASP A 19 -19.70 -33.33 8.65
CA ASP A 19 -19.77 -33.19 7.18
C ASP A 19 -18.41 -32.82 6.54
N GLY A 20 -17.37 -32.56 7.34
CA GLY A 20 -16.05 -32.15 6.84
C GLY A 20 -16.01 -30.73 6.29
N LEU A 21 -17.00 -29.89 6.61
CA LEU A 21 -17.04 -28.49 6.19
C LEU A 21 -16.17 -27.58 7.06
N VAL A 22 -15.72 -28.06 8.21
CA VAL A 22 -14.65 -27.44 8.98
C VAL A 22 -13.35 -28.10 8.56
N LEU A 23 -12.48 -27.31 7.93
CA LEU A 23 -11.24 -27.80 7.33
C LEU A 23 -10.12 -27.84 8.36
N THR A 24 -9.98 -26.75 9.13
CA THR A 24 -8.85 -26.52 10.03
C THR A 24 -9.27 -25.70 11.25
N VAL A 25 -8.71 -26.01 12.42
CA VAL A 25 -8.83 -25.22 13.66
C VAL A 25 -7.44 -24.85 14.14
N ALA A 26 -7.26 -23.58 14.44
CA ALA A 26 -5.94 -22.99 14.63
C ALA A 26 -5.98 -21.96 15.77
N LYS A 27 -4.85 -21.67 16.39
CA LYS A 27 -4.77 -20.79 17.57
C LYS A 27 -3.64 -19.78 17.45
N ALA A 28 -3.88 -18.56 17.95
CA ALA A 28 -2.84 -17.56 18.20
C ALA A 28 -3.17 -16.79 19.48
N GLY A 29 -2.33 -16.91 20.51
CA GLY A 29 -2.62 -16.40 21.86
C GLY A 29 -3.99 -16.87 22.39
N LYS A 30 -4.88 -15.92 22.68
CA LYS A 30 -6.27 -16.18 23.14
C LYS A 30 -7.29 -16.36 22.00
N ARG A 31 -6.86 -16.24 20.74
CA ARG A 31 -7.75 -16.31 19.57
C ARG A 31 -7.73 -17.71 18.96
N ILE A 32 -8.91 -18.19 18.58
CA ILE A 32 -9.10 -19.44 17.85
C ILE A 32 -9.65 -19.11 16.46
N PHE A 33 -8.96 -19.58 15.44
CA PHE A 33 -9.27 -19.43 14.03
C PHE A 33 -9.87 -20.73 13.52
N VAL A 34 -10.98 -20.64 12.81
CA VAL A 34 -11.61 -21.81 12.21
C VAL A 34 -11.81 -21.56 10.74
N GLU A 35 -11.18 -22.39 9.93
CA GLU A 35 -11.35 -22.39 8.48
C GLU A 35 -12.47 -23.34 8.09
N TYR A 36 -13.42 -22.84 7.31
CA TYR A 36 -14.61 -23.59 6.94
C TYR A 36 -15.06 -23.31 5.50
N LEU A 37 -15.83 -24.24 4.94
CA LEU A 37 -16.56 -24.08 3.69
C LEU A 37 -18.02 -23.73 3.99
N SER A 38 -18.52 -22.68 3.33
CA SER A 38 -19.91 -22.23 3.51
C SER A 38 -20.95 -23.28 3.11
N THR A 39 -20.61 -24.13 2.14
CA THR A 39 -21.41 -25.26 1.65
C THR A 39 -20.49 -26.35 1.10
N SER A 40 -21.00 -27.57 0.94
CA SER A 40 -20.27 -28.71 0.35
C SER A 40 -19.79 -28.49 -1.08
N ASN A 41 -20.39 -27.52 -1.80
CA ASN A 41 -20.02 -27.18 -3.18
C ASN A 41 -19.10 -25.95 -3.25
N SER A 42 -18.77 -25.31 -2.12
CA SER A 42 -17.86 -24.17 -2.11
C SER A 42 -16.42 -24.66 -2.23
N SER A 43 -15.65 -24.07 -3.15
CA SER A 43 -14.21 -24.30 -3.29
C SER A 43 -13.35 -23.24 -2.57
N LYS A 44 -13.98 -22.21 -2.01
CA LYS A 44 -13.29 -21.12 -1.31
C LYS A 44 -13.49 -21.25 0.20
N PRO A 45 -12.42 -21.50 0.97
CA PRO A 45 -12.48 -21.48 2.42
C PRO A 45 -12.69 -20.05 2.94
N SER A 46 -13.34 -19.95 4.09
CA SER A 46 -13.57 -18.72 4.84
C SER A 46 -13.10 -18.94 6.27
N VAL A 47 -12.76 -17.84 6.97
CA VAL A 47 -12.24 -17.91 8.34
C VAL A 47 -13.20 -17.20 9.28
N ILE A 48 -13.53 -17.86 10.37
CA ILE A 48 -14.19 -17.27 11.54
C ILE A 48 -13.21 -17.29 12.71
N ILE A 49 -13.22 -16.23 13.52
CA ILE A 49 -12.28 -16.08 14.65
C ILE A 49 -13.09 -15.91 15.92
N PHE A 50 -12.64 -16.57 16.98
CA PHE A 50 -13.21 -16.50 18.32
C PHE A 50 -12.16 -16.04 19.33
N GLN A 51 -12.59 -15.32 20.35
CA GLN A 51 -11.78 -15.00 21.53
C GLN A 51 -12.68 -14.98 22.76
N GLU A 52 -12.21 -15.57 23.85
CA GLU A 52 -12.86 -15.47 25.15
C GLU A 52 -12.03 -14.56 26.06
N ASP A 53 -12.67 -13.64 26.79
CA ASP A 53 -12.02 -12.84 27.82
C ASP A 53 -12.02 -13.52 29.19
N ASN A 54 -11.44 -12.87 30.19
CA ASN A 54 -11.37 -13.39 31.55
C ASN A 54 -12.73 -13.40 32.27
N ASP A 55 -13.76 -12.74 31.72
CA ASP A 55 -15.12 -12.64 32.25
C ASP A 55 -16.10 -13.59 31.51
N ASN A 56 -15.58 -14.55 30.74
CA ASN A 56 -16.32 -15.50 29.89
C ASN A 56 -17.20 -14.82 28.83
N ARG A 57 -16.84 -13.61 28.38
CA ARG A 57 -17.47 -12.98 27.22
C ARG A 57 -16.79 -13.46 25.96
N MET A 58 -17.61 -13.83 24.98
CA MET A 58 -17.13 -14.37 23.71
C MET A 58 -17.23 -13.31 22.62
N TYR A 59 -16.09 -13.02 22.01
CA TYR A 59 -15.94 -12.15 20.87
C TYR A 59 -15.81 -13.00 19.62
N VAL A 60 -16.57 -12.63 18.59
CA VAL A 60 -16.61 -13.36 17.33
C VAL A 60 -16.36 -12.40 16.19
N TRP A 61 -15.38 -12.72 15.36
CA TRP A 61 -15.15 -12.00 14.12
C TRP A 61 -15.65 -12.84 12.96
N HIS A 62 -16.73 -12.39 12.36
CA HIS A 62 -17.43 -13.18 11.37
C HIS A 62 -18.31 -12.34 10.47
N GLN A 63 -18.35 -12.69 9.19
CA GLN A 63 -19.32 -12.15 8.25
C GLN A 63 -19.88 -13.27 7.39
N CYS A 64 -21.20 -13.41 7.35
CA CYS A 64 -21.88 -14.41 6.52
C CYS A 64 -23.28 -13.95 6.11
N PRO A 65 -23.97 -14.67 5.20
CA PRO A 65 -25.29 -14.27 4.71
C PRO A 65 -26.37 -14.06 5.79
N ALA A 66 -26.21 -14.63 6.99
CA ALA A 66 -27.11 -14.41 8.11
C ALA A 66 -27.15 -12.94 8.60
N GLU A 67 -26.15 -12.14 8.22
CA GLU A 67 -26.13 -10.69 8.42
C GLU A 67 -27.35 -10.00 7.82
N LYS A 68 -27.88 -10.48 6.68
CA LYS A 68 -29.11 -9.94 6.06
C LYS A 68 -30.33 -10.02 6.97
N SER A 69 -30.32 -10.93 7.95
CA SER A 69 -31.36 -11.09 8.95
C SER A 69 -31.03 -10.43 10.29
N GLY A 70 -29.95 -9.64 10.35
CA GLY A 70 -29.42 -9.06 11.59
C GLY A 70 -29.01 -10.12 12.62
N TYR A 71 -28.66 -11.33 12.16
CA TYR A 71 -28.35 -12.48 13.03
C TYR A 71 -29.41 -12.80 14.11
N GLN A 72 -30.69 -12.51 13.88
CA GLN A 72 -31.77 -12.73 14.86
C GLN A 72 -31.85 -14.16 15.43
N LYS A 73 -31.40 -15.16 14.66
CA LYS A 73 -31.37 -16.58 15.08
C LYS A 73 -29.94 -17.11 15.28
N GLY A 74 -28.93 -16.25 15.17
CA GLY A 74 -27.53 -16.62 15.02
C GLY A 74 -27.25 -17.35 13.70
N CYS A 75 -26.01 -17.80 13.51
CA CYS A 75 -25.62 -18.71 12.44
C CYS A 75 -24.89 -19.94 12.99
N TRP A 76 -24.80 -21.00 12.20
CA TRP A 76 -24.09 -22.22 12.61
C TRP A 76 -22.59 -21.97 12.81
N HIS A 77 -21.98 -21.08 12.02
CA HIS A 77 -20.56 -20.74 12.16
C HIS A 77 -20.26 -20.24 13.58
N MET A 78 -21.06 -19.32 14.11
CA MET A 78 -20.93 -18.85 15.50
C MET A 78 -21.19 -19.95 16.54
N GLY A 79 -21.98 -20.96 16.17
CA GLY A 79 -22.18 -22.18 16.98
C GLY A 79 -20.88 -22.97 17.19
N LEU A 80 -19.89 -22.84 16.31
CA LEU A 80 -18.56 -23.45 16.47
C LEU A 80 -17.90 -22.96 17.76
N GLY A 81 -18.09 -21.71 18.17
CA GLY A 81 -17.59 -21.20 19.45
C GLY A 81 -18.12 -21.99 20.64
N MET A 82 -19.41 -22.36 20.63
CA MET A 82 -19.97 -23.19 21.71
C MET A 82 -19.39 -24.60 21.75
N VAL A 83 -18.98 -25.14 20.61
CA VAL A 83 -18.32 -26.45 20.51
C VAL A 83 -16.89 -26.34 21.01
N ILE A 84 -16.14 -25.38 20.49
CA ILE A 84 -14.71 -25.18 20.75
C ILE A 84 -14.43 -24.84 22.21
N PHE A 85 -15.20 -23.91 22.80
CA PHE A 85 -15.05 -23.53 24.21
C PHE A 85 -15.82 -24.46 25.17
N GLY A 86 -16.37 -25.59 24.68
CA GLY A 86 -17.06 -26.56 25.53
C GLY A 86 -18.31 -26.02 26.25
N ILE A 87 -18.96 -25.01 25.68
CA ILE A 87 -20.08 -24.31 26.33
C ILE A 87 -21.38 -25.11 26.18
N ASN A 88 -22.01 -25.43 27.31
CA ASN A 88 -23.26 -26.19 27.40
C ASN A 88 -24.44 -25.36 27.92
N LYS A 89 -24.53 -24.09 27.50
CA LYS A 89 -25.64 -23.18 27.83
C LYS A 89 -26.72 -23.22 26.73
N PRO A 90 -28.02 -23.02 27.06
CA PRO A 90 -29.10 -23.04 26.07
C PRO A 90 -29.01 -21.87 25.09
N VAL A 91 -28.54 -20.71 25.56
CA VAL A 91 -28.27 -19.51 24.78
C VAL A 91 -27.01 -18.84 25.35
N ILE A 92 -26.16 -18.32 24.47
CA ILE A 92 -25.11 -17.37 24.83
C ILE A 92 -25.24 -16.11 23.99
N GLU A 93 -24.77 -14.99 24.54
CA GLU A 93 -24.60 -13.76 23.79
C GLU A 93 -23.14 -13.65 23.38
N VAL A 94 -22.90 -13.39 22.11
CA VAL A 94 -21.56 -13.16 21.56
C VAL A 94 -21.48 -11.75 21.01
N GLU A 95 -20.35 -11.10 21.21
CA GLU A 95 -20.08 -9.80 20.63
C GLU A 95 -19.45 -9.99 19.24
N LEU A 96 -20.25 -9.73 18.21
CA LEU A 96 -19.82 -9.74 16.82
C LEU A 96 -19.03 -8.47 16.51
N ILE A 97 -17.77 -8.65 16.12
CA ILE A 97 -16.83 -7.60 15.74
C ILE A 97 -16.55 -7.71 14.22
N SER A 98 -16.37 -6.57 13.55
CA SER A 98 -15.88 -6.50 12.16
C SER A 98 -14.58 -7.29 12.03
N PRO A 99 -14.37 -8.13 10.99
CA PRO A 99 -13.22 -9.03 10.88
C PRO A 99 -11.89 -8.33 11.16
N PRO A 100 -10.96 -8.97 11.91
CA PRO A 100 -9.74 -8.32 12.34
C PRO A 100 -8.77 -8.28 11.17
N ASP A 101 -7.87 -7.29 11.17
CA ASP A 101 -6.83 -7.11 10.14
C ASP A 101 -5.76 -8.24 10.13
N GLN A 102 -5.86 -9.24 11.02
CA GLN A 102 -4.87 -10.30 11.22
C GLN A 102 -5.49 -11.71 11.13
N HIS A 103 -5.06 -12.47 10.11
CA HIS A 103 -5.36 -13.90 9.93
C HIS A 103 -4.16 -14.80 10.28
N ILE A 104 -3.26 -14.30 11.13
CA ILE A 104 -2.03 -15.00 11.48
C ILE A 104 -2.32 -16.01 12.60
N VAL A 105 -1.90 -17.24 12.38
CA VAL A 105 -2.07 -18.39 13.28
C VAL A 105 -0.68 -18.87 13.72
N GLN A 106 -0.54 -19.29 14.97
CA GLN A 106 0.73 -19.76 15.55
C GLN A 106 0.74 -21.28 15.81
N GLU A 107 -0.42 -21.87 16.07
CA GLU A 107 -0.56 -23.30 16.40
C GLU A 107 -1.71 -23.93 15.59
N ASP A 108 -1.48 -25.11 15.00
CA ASP A 108 -2.56 -25.95 14.46
C ASP A 108 -3.06 -26.87 15.57
N ILE A 109 -4.32 -26.72 15.94
CA ILE A 109 -5.00 -27.50 16.99
C ILE A 109 -6.08 -28.41 16.40
N SER A 110 -6.10 -28.60 15.09
CA SER A 110 -7.13 -29.37 14.37
C SER A 110 -7.26 -30.79 14.87
N GLN A 111 -6.15 -31.42 15.28
CA GLN A 111 -6.18 -32.79 15.79
C GLN A 111 -7.09 -32.93 17.01
N ASP A 112 -7.14 -31.91 17.87
CA ASP A 112 -7.90 -31.92 19.11
C ASP A 112 -9.42 -31.78 18.87
N TYR A 113 -9.82 -31.13 17.77
CA TYR A 113 -11.22 -30.79 17.49
C TYR A 113 -11.83 -31.58 16.32
N LEU A 114 -11.02 -31.91 15.31
CA LEU A 114 -11.44 -32.58 14.08
C LEU A 114 -10.98 -34.03 14.00
N GLY A 115 -10.12 -34.49 14.93
CA GLY A 115 -9.55 -35.84 14.92
C GLY A 115 -8.53 -36.09 13.79
N LYS A 116 -8.16 -35.05 13.04
CA LYS A 116 -7.15 -35.05 11.98
C LYS A 116 -6.34 -33.75 12.01
N ALA A 117 -5.08 -33.82 11.58
CA ALA A 117 -4.26 -32.62 11.37
C ALA A 117 -4.86 -31.74 10.26
N GLY A 118 -4.77 -30.42 10.41
CA GLY A 118 -5.21 -29.46 9.41
C GLY A 118 -4.17 -29.29 8.31
N GLU A 119 -4.56 -28.65 7.19
CA GLU A 119 -3.65 -28.34 6.08
C GLU A 119 -3.15 -26.88 6.14
N PHE A 120 -3.04 -26.30 7.34
CA PHE A 120 -2.56 -24.92 7.48
C PHE A 120 -1.06 -24.83 7.14
N VAL A 121 -0.69 -23.83 6.35
CA VAL A 121 0.71 -23.41 6.24
C VAL A 121 1.06 -22.66 7.52
N LEU A 122 1.59 -23.38 8.51
CA LEU A 122 2.16 -22.78 9.71
C LEU A 122 3.33 -21.89 9.28
N LEU A 123 3.17 -20.57 9.42
CA LEU A 123 4.32 -19.68 9.38
C LEU A 123 5.13 -19.96 10.65
N GLN A 124 6.38 -20.41 10.49
CA GLN A 124 7.33 -20.45 11.60
C GLN A 124 7.60 -19.01 12.04
N LEU A 125 6.75 -18.52 12.93
CA LEU A 125 6.99 -17.29 13.66
C LEU A 125 7.80 -17.64 14.90
N LYS A 126 8.81 -16.83 15.17
CA LYS A 126 9.55 -16.89 16.43
C LYS A 126 8.54 -16.83 17.60
N PRO A 127 8.72 -17.65 18.64
CA PRO A 127 7.75 -17.80 19.73
C PRO A 127 7.33 -16.44 20.33
N GLU A 128 6.11 -16.33 20.88
CA GLU A 128 5.60 -15.07 21.48
C GLU A 128 6.48 -14.55 22.62
N GLU A 129 7.25 -15.43 23.28
CA GLU A 129 8.26 -15.07 24.28
C GLU A 129 9.49 -14.37 23.67
N GLU A 130 9.62 -14.38 22.34
CA GLU A 130 10.56 -13.58 21.55
C GLU A 130 9.89 -12.42 20.81
N ILE A 131 8.67 -12.02 21.17
CA ILE A 131 8.29 -10.62 20.96
C ILE A 131 9.10 -9.85 22.01
N THR A 132 10.36 -9.58 21.70
CA THR A 132 11.06 -8.49 22.39
C THR A 132 10.09 -7.32 22.38
N PRO A 133 9.66 -6.79 23.55
CA PRO A 133 8.87 -5.57 23.57
C PRO A 133 9.57 -4.62 22.61
N ILE A 134 8.83 -3.99 21.68
CA ILE A 134 9.42 -3.04 20.72
C ILE A 134 10.33 -2.17 21.57
N GLU A 135 11.65 -2.35 21.44
CA GLU A 135 12.60 -1.59 22.24
C GLU A 135 12.29 -0.15 21.86
N ILE A 136 11.68 0.59 22.78
CA ILE A 136 11.37 1.98 22.55
C ILE A 136 12.73 2.65 22.47
N VAL A 137 13.17 2.88 21.24
CA VAL A 137 14.45 3.48 20.95
C VAL A 137 14.42 4.86 21.60
N PRO A 138 15.30 5.15 22.58
CA PRO A 138 15.31 6.42 23.28
C PRO A 138 15.40 7.58 22.28
N GLU A 139 14.74 8.71 22.56
CA GLU A 139 14.82 9.91 21.70
C GLU A 139 16.27 10.37 21.47
N SER A 140 17.18 10.08 22.41
CA SER A 140 18.62 10.34 22.28
C SER A 140 19.36 9.49 21.23
N SER A 141 18.71 8.46 20.67
CA SER A 141 19.30 7.57 19.65
C SER A 141 18.99 8.00 18.21
N TYR A 142 18.19 9.07 18.03
CA TYR A 142 17.89 9.63 16.72
C TYR A 142 18.96 10.66 16.32
N LEU A 143 19.36 10.64 15.05
CA LEU A 143 20.28 11.64 14.51
C LEU A 143 19.64 13.03 14.52
N THR A 144 20.44 14.08 14.67
CA THR A 144 19.97 15.47 14.62
C THR A 144 19.25 15.74 13.30
N GLY A 145 17.99 16.18 13.37
CA GLY A 145 17.11 16.38 12.21
C GLY A 145 16.21 15.19 11.84
N ASP A 146 16.42 14.01 12.46
CA ASP A 146 15.62 12.79 12.25
C ASP A 146 14.70 12.47 13.46
N GLU A 147 14.56 13.41 14.40
CA GLU A 147 13.76 13.29 15.64
C GLU A 147 12.28 12.95 15.36
N PHE A 148 11.74 13.42 14.23
CA PHE A 148 10.37 13.16 13.82
C PHE A 148 10.08 11.66 13.61
N LEU A 149 11.10 10.83 13.37
CA LEU A 149 10.92 9.38 13.17
C LEU A 149 10.39 8.68 14.43
N SER A 150 10.62 9.26 15.62
CA SER A 150 10.13 8.74 16.90
C SER A 150 8.61 8.55 16.93
N ARG A 151 7.85 9.39 16.22
CA ARG A 151 6.38 9.33 16.15
C ARG A 151 5.85 8.05 15.52
N TYR A 152 6.65 7.38 14.67
CA TYR A 152 6.25 6.17 13.96
C TYR A 152 6.56 4.87 14.73
N ARG A 153 7.31 4.95 15.83
CA ARG A 153 7.61 3.80 16.71
C ARG A 153 8.10 2.56 15.96
N PHE A 154 9.04 2.74 15.03
CA PHE A 154 9.59 1.62 14.26
C PHE A 154 10.32 0.61 15.15
N PRO A 155 10.25 -0.69 14.84
CA PRO A 155 11.16 -1.67 15.43
C PRO A 155 12.61 -1.30 15.13
N LYS A 156 13.52 -1.53 16.09
CA LYS A 156 14.94 -1.18 16.00
C LYS A 156 15.60 -1.64 14.69
N THR A 157 15.35 -2.88 14.27
CA THR A 157 15.91 -3.45 13.02
C THR A 157 15.45 -2.71 11.78
N LEU A 158 14.20 -2.24 11.75
CA LEU A 158 13.67 -1.43 10.66
C LEU A 158 14.24 -0.01 10.74
N LEU A 159 14.34 0.56 11.93
CA LEU A 159 14.88 1.89 12.15
C LEU A 159 16.36 1.99 11.71
N GLU A 160 17.19 0.98 12.01
CA GLU A 160 18.57 0.89 11.53
C GLU A 160 18.65 0.87 9.99
N LYS A 161 17.75 0.13 9.33
CA LYS A 161 17.64 0.15 7.87
C LYS A 161 17.23 1.53 7.35
N VAL A 162 16.26 2.19 7.99
CA VAL A 162 15.84 3.57 7.65
C VAL A 162 17.03 4.52 7.74
N PHE A 163 17.76 4.54 8.86
CA PHE A 163 18.94 5.39 9.02
C PHE A 163 19.99 5.13 7.94
N SER A 164 20.34 3.86 7.71
CA SER A 164 21.30 3.50 6.67
C SER A 164 20.87 3.98 5.28
N PHE A 165 19.57 3.91 4.99
CA PHE A 165 19.00 4.31 3.71
C PHE A 165 19.03 5.83 3.55
N ARG A 166 18.61 6.57 4.59
CA ARG A 166 18.61 8.04 4.62
C ARG A 166 20.01 8.62 4.43
N GLU A 167 21.00 8.09 5.13
CA GLU A 167 22.39 8.57 5.03
C GLU A 167 22.94 8.40 3.62
N ARG A 168 22.61 7.29 2.94
CA ARG A 168 22.95 7.11 1.52
C ARG A 168 22.28 8.15 0.62
N GLN A 169 21.02 8.51 0.90
CA GLN A 169 20.32 9.53 0.11
C GLN A 169 20.90 10.93 0.34
N LYS A 170 21.23 11.31 1.58
CA LYS A 170 21.84 12.60 1.92
C LYS A 170 23.17 12.84 1.18
N GLN A 171 23.93 11.77 0.89
CA GLN A 171 25.19 11.86 0.15
C GLN A 171 25.03 11.91 -1.38
N ARG A 172 23.88 11.45 -1.89
CA ARG A 172 23.64 11.23 -3.32
C ARG A 172 22.81 12.33 -3.97
N LEU A 173 21.81 12.85 -3.27
CA LEU A 173 20.78 13.70 -3.86
C LEU A 173 21.31 15.11 -4.17
N THR A 174 20.91 15.64 -5.32
CA THR A 174 21.21 17.03 -5.71
C THR A 174 20.32 18.02 -4.95
N PRO A 175 20.70 19.32 -4.90
CA PRO A 175 19.85 20.34 -4.26
C PRO A 175 18.43 20.42 -4.84
N GLU A 176 18.27 20.23 -6.15
CA GLU A 176 16.96 20.21 -6.84
C GLU A 176 16.12 19.01 -6.41
N GLN A 177 16.74 17.86 -6.17
CA GLN A 177 16.06 16.68 -5.66
C GLN A 177 15.66 16.85 -4.20
N ILE A 178 16.55 17.41 -3.37
CA ILE A 178 16.28 17.69 -1.96
C ILE A 178 15.07 18.62 -1.82
N ALA A 179 14.92 19.61 -2.71
CA ALA A 179 13.76 20.51 -2.73
C ALA A 179 12.41 19.81 -2.99
N ARG A 180 12.41 18.59 -3.55
CA ARG A 180 11.22 17.77 -3.78
C ARG A 180 10.94 16.75 -2.66
N ILE A 181 11.76 16.72 -1.61
CA ILE A 181 11.52 15.87 -0.44
C ILE A 181 10.45 16.56 0.43
N PRO A 182 9.33 15.89 0.73
CA PRO A 182 8.36 16.43 1.68
C PRO A 182 8.99 16.65 3.06
N SER A 183 8.63 17.75 3.72
CA SER A 183 9.11 18.10 5.05
C SER A 183 7.95 18.50 5.95
N ASN A 184 8.02 18.14 7.23
CA ASN A 184 6.98 18.42 8.23
C ASN A 184 5.62 17.81 7.86
N VAL A 185 5.62 16.60 7.29
CA VAL A 185 4.37 15.95 6.87
C VAL A 185 3.58 15.58 8.13
N ASN A 186 2.36 16.11 8.26
CA ASN A 186 1.51 15.84 9.42
C ASN A 186 0.62 14.62 9.18
N TYR A 187 1.24 13.44 9.11
CA TYR A 187 0.53 12.17 9.06
C TYR A 187 0.54 11.51 10.45
N VAL A 188 -0.65 11.19 10.96
CA VAL A 188 -0.82 10.49 12.24
C VAL A 188 -1.17 9.03 11.95
N PRO A 189 -0.28 8.08 12.29
CA PRO A 189 -0.57 6.66 12.10
C PRO A 189 -1.74 6.21 12.97
N GLN A 190 -2.61 5.38 12.41
CA GLN A 190 -3.76 4.79 13.12
C GLN A 190 -3.53 3.32 13.48
N GLY A 191 -2.48 2.71 12.95
CA GLY A 191 -2.05 1.36 13.24
C GLY A 191 -0.61 1.12 12.80
N ASN A 192 -0.37 -0.04 12.19
CA ASN A 192 0.96 -0.45 11.71
C ASN A 192 1.18 -0.17 10.21
N GLU A 193 0.31 0.61 9.57
CA GLU A 193 0.34 0.85 8.12
C GLU A 193 1.66 1.49 7.67
N VAL A 194 2.17 2.48 8.41
CA VAL A 194 3.45 3.13 8.09
C VAL A 194 4.60 2.14 8.25
N THR A 195 4.64 1.38 9.35
CA THR A 195 5.65 0.35 9.61
C THR A 195 5.67 -0.71 8.50
N TYR A 196 4.52 -1.24 8.10
CA TYR A 196 4.44 -2.24 7.04
C TYR A 196 4.84 -1.68 5.67
N ALA A 197 4.43 -0.45 5.34
CA ALA A 197 4.82 0.19 4.10
C ALA A 197 6.32 0.49 4.06
N THR A 198 6.90 1.03 5.14
CA THR A 198 8.34 1.28 5.25
C THR A 198 9.14 -0.03 5.16
N ALA A 199 8.68 -1.10 5.81
CA ALA A 199 9.31 -2.42 5.69
C ALA A 199 9.27 -2.93 4.23
N ALA A 200 8.12 -2.90 3.57
CA ALA A 200 7.99 -3.32 2.17
C ALA A 200 8.89 -2.53 1.22
N LEU A 201 9.24 -1.28 1.55
CA LEU A 201 10.17 -0.46 0.78
C LEU A 201 11.66 -0.72 1.09
N LEU A 202 12.00 -1.29 2.25
CA LEU A 202 13.41 -1.40 2.70
C LEU A 202 13.97 -2.83 2.72
N TYR A 203 13.12 -3.84 2.78
CA TYR A 203 13.55 -5.24 2.72
C TYR A 203 13.74 -5.71 1.27
N ASP A 204 14.56 -6.74 1.07
CA ASP A 204 15.06 -7.17 -0.26
C ASP A 204 14.01 -7.83 -1.17
N THR A 205 12.75 -7.85 -0.75
CA THR A 205 11.62 -8.28 -1.57
C THR A 205 11.09 -7.10 -2.36
N TRP A 206 11.20 -7.14 -3.69
CA TRP A 206 10.59 -6.13 -4.57
C TRP A 206 9.07 -6.35 -4.65
N ALA A 207 8.37 -5.89 -3.61
CA ALA A 207 6.91 -5.92 -3.51
C ALA A 207 6.40 -4.55 -3.03
N PRO A 208 6.26 -3.58 -3.95
CA PRO A 208 5.86 -2.22 -3.61
C PRO A 208 4.54 -2.16 -2.81
N PRO A 209 4.38 -1.23 -1.86
CA PRO A 209 3.13 -1.05 -1.15
C PRO A 209 1.99 -0.65 -2.08
N LEU A 210 0.83 -1.29 -1.91
CA LEU A 210 -0.45 -0.91 -2.51
C LEU A 210 -1.40 -0.45 -1.41
N LEU A 211 -1.55 0.87 -1.30
CA LEU A 211 -2.40 1.53 -0.31
C LEU A 211 -3.87 1.41 -0.74
N MET A 212 -4.67 0.73 0.08
CA MET A 212 -6.10 0.53 -0.15
C MET A 212 -6.87 1.21 0.96
N GLY A 213 -7.88 2.01 0.61
CA GLY A 213 -8.72 2.66 1.60
C GLY A 213 -9.72 3.62 0.97
N PRO A 214 -10.65 4.17 1.76
CA PRO A 214 -11.67 5.10 1.28
C PRO A 214 -11.05 6.40 0.78
N LYS A 215 -11.80 7.16 -0.03
CA LYS A 215 -11.34 8.47 -0.50
C LYS A 215 -11.19 9.41 0.70
N GLY A 216 -10.10 10.17 0.74
CA GLY A 216 -9.82 11.09 1.85
C GLY A 216 -9.23 10.44 3.11
N SER A 217 -8.86 9.15 3.09
CA SER A 217 -8.19 8.49 4.23
C SER A 217 -6.73 8.89 4.45
N GLY A 218 -6.22 9.89 3.72
CA GLY A 218 -4.85 10.36 3.85
C GLY A 218 -3.80 9.49 3.15
N LYS A 219 -4.16 8.64 2.18
CA LYS A 219 -3.20 7.81 1.41
C LYS A 219 -2.06 8.63 0.80
N SER A 220 -2.36 9.74 0.10
CA SER A 220 -1.32 10.57 -0.50
C SER A 220 -0.38 11.18 0.55
N THR A 221 -0.95 11.66 1.66
CA THR A 221 -0.19 12.20 2.81
C THR A 221 0.65 11.13 3.49
N MET A 222 0.19 9.88 3.55
CA MET A 222 0.98 8.75 4.02
C MET A 222 2.19 8.51 3.12
N VAL A 223 2.05 8.64 1.80
CA VAL A 223 3.19 8.48 0.87
C VAL A 223 4.18 9.63 0.99
N GLU A 224 3.70 10.86 1.19
CA GLU A 224 4.57 12.00 1.52
C GLU A 224 5.35 11.73 2.82
N ALA A 225 4.71 11.17 3.84
CA ALA A 225 5.37 10.76 5.07
C ALA A 225 6.41 9.65 4.82
N LEU A 226 6.13 8.67 3.96
CA LEU A 226 7.09 7.64 3.57
C LEU A 226 8.30 8.23 2.82
N ALA A 227 8.07 9.20 1.94
CA ALA A 227 9.13 9.93 1.24
C ALA A 227 10.00 10.73 2.22
N GLU A 228 9.37 11.41 3.19
CA GLU A 228 10.04 12.09 4.29
C GLU A 228 10.86 11.10 5.14
N ILE A 229 10.32 9.92 5.49
CA ILE A 229 11.00 8.86 6.26
C ILE A 229 12.21 8.31 5.51
N LEU A 230 12.10 8.10 4.20
CA LEU A 230 13.19 7.54 3.39
C LEU A 230 14.18 8.60 2.87
N HIS A 231 13.89 9.88 3.08
CA HIS A 231 14.64 11.01 2.53
C HIS A 231 14.74 10.91 0.99
N LEU A 232 13.61 10.68 0.33
CA LEU A 232 13.51 10.56 -1.12
C LEU A 232 12.66 11.69 -1.71
N PRO A 233 13.05 12.25 -2.87
CA PRO A 233 12.16 13.10 -3.64
C PRO A 233 10.94 12.29 -4.11
N ILE A 234 9.77 12.93 -4.11
CA ILE A 234 8.52 12.32 -4.55
C ILE A 234 8.10 12.83 -5.93
N CYS A 235 7.71 11.91 -6.81
CA CYS A 235 7.04 12.17 -8.08
C CYS A 235 5.63 11.57 -8.02
N ARG A 236 4.61 12.34 -8.42
CA ARG A 236 3.22 11.87 -8.40
C ARG A 236 2.68 11.69 -9.82
N VAL A 237 2.11 10.52 -10.06
CA VAL A 237 1.35 10.19 -11.26
C VAL A 237 -0.08 9.91 -10.81
N SER A 238 -1.03 10.74 -11.26
CA SER A 238 -2.45 10.54 -10.96
C SER A 238 -3.11 9.79 -12.11
N GLY A 239 -3.75 8.65 -11.83
CA GLY A 239 -4.44 7.82 -12.81
C GLY A 239 -5.67 8.50 -13.40
N GLY A 240 -5.47 9.34 -14.40
CA GLY A 240 -6.52 9.94 -15.23
C GLY A 240 -6.45 9.45 -16.68
N ILE A 241 -7.44 9.86 -17.48
CA ILE A 241 -7.51 9.55 -18.93
C ILE A 241 -6.28 10.11 -19.68
N ASP A 242 -5.65 11.15 -19.13
CA ASP A 242 -4.53 11.85 -19.77
C ASP A 242 -3.17 11.19 -19.53
N VAL A 243 -3.09 10.12 -18.73
CA VAL A 243 -1.82 9.39 -18.52
C VAL A 243 -1.55 8.48 -19.71
N ASN A 244 -0.51 8.80 -20.49
CA ASN A 244 -0.05 8.02 -21.63
C ASN A 244 1.43 7.60 -21.47
N ALA A 245 1.92 6.78 -22.42
CA ALA A 245 3.30 6.31 -22.41
C ALA A 245 4.31 7.47 -22.51
N ASP A 246 4.01 8.49 -23.30
CA ASP A 246 4.86 9.67 -23.52
C ASP A 246 5.05 10.49 -22.23
N TYR A 247 4.00 10.66 -21.42
CA TYR A 247 4.09 11.34 -20.14
C TYR A 247 5.02 10.60 -19.15
N LEU A 248 5.00 9.27 -19.18
CA LEU A 248 5.77 8.42 -18.27
C LEU A 248 7.22 8.22 -18.74
N LEU A 249 7.40 7.86 -20.00
CA LEU A 249 8.70 7.50 -20.57
C LEU A 249 9.41 8.68 -21.23
N GLY A 250 8.65 9.69 -21.65
CA GLY A 250 9.16 10.85 -22.35
C GLY A 250 9.02 10.76 -23.86
N THR A 251 9.34 11.85 -24.54
CA THR A 251 9.26 11.96 -25.99
C THR A 251 10.59 12.35 -26.60
N LYS A 252 10.71 12.14 -27.91
CA LYS A 252 11.83 12.64 -28.68
C LYS A 252 11.59 14.11 -28.99
N THR A 253 12.50 14.97 -28.53
CA THR A 253 12.51 16.40 -28.83
C THR A 253 13.75 16.76 -29.65
N LEU A 254 13.77 18.00 -30.16
CA LEU A 254 14.87 18.53 -30.95
C LEU A 254 15.59 19.61 -30.16
N GLU A 255 16.88 19.41 -29.89
CA GLU A 255 17.73 20.42 -29.26
C GLU A 255 18.71 21.02 -30.29
N PRO A 256 18.90 22.35 -30.27
CA PRO A 256 19.91 22.99 -31.10
C PRO A 256 21.30 22.64 -30.58
N VAL A 257 22.15 22.10 -31.45
CA VAL A 257 23.56 21.91 -31.11
C VAL A 257 24.27 23.25 -31.27
N GLU A 258 24.71 23.85 -30.17
CA GLU A 258 25.37 25.18 -30.13
C GLU A 258 26.72 25.21 -30.88
N SER A 259 27.28 24.05 -31.24
CA SER A 259 28.50 23.95 -32.03
C SER A 259 28.38 22.88 -33.10
N ALA A 260 28.80 23.21 -34.33
CA ALA A 260 28.89 22.20 -35.37
C ALA A 260 29.76 21.01 -34.88
N PRO A 261 29.34 19.75 -35.08
CA PRO A 261 30.09 18.59 -34.61
C PRO A 261 31.54 18.67 -35.10
N LYS A 262 32.53 18.50 -34.19
CA LYS A 262 33.97 18.58 -34.52
C LYS A 262 34.37 17.74 -35.74
N GLN A 263 33.66 16.63 -35.97
CA GLN A 263 33.84 15.74 -37.12
C GLN A 263 33.40 16.35 -38.46
N LEU A 264 32.33 17.17 -38.46
CA LEU A 264 31.85 17.89 -39.63
C LEU A 264 32.83 19.01 -39.99
N ILE A 265 33.25 19.80 -38.98
CA ILE A 265 34.26 20.84 -39.13
C ILE A 265 35.56 20.26 -39.69
N ALA A 266 36.02 19.13 -39.15
CA ALA A 266 37.22 18.44 -39.63
C ALA A 266 37.08 17.96 -41.10
N LYS A 267 35.91 17.45 -41.50
CA LYS A 267 35.66 17.03 -42.90
C LYS A 267 35.68 18.22 -43.87
N ILE A 268 35.07 19.35 -43.48
CA ILE A 268 35.04 20.57 -44.28
C ILE A 268 36.46 21.12 -44.44
N ALA A 269 37.21 21.26 -43.33
CA ALA A 269 38.59 21.72 -43.34
C ALA A 269 39.49 20.83 -44.21
N LEU A 270 39.33 19.50 -44.13
CA LEU A 270 40.08 18.54 -44.95
C LEU A 270 39.74 18.65 -46.44
N SER A 271 38.48 18.95 -46.79
CA SER A 271 38.06 19.13 -48.17
C SER A 271 38.61 20.42 -48.78
N CYS A 272 38.57 21.52 -48.03
CA CYS A 272 39.14 22.82 -48.44
C CYS A 272 40.67 22.75 -48.60
N ALA A 273 41.36 22.04 -47.69
CA ALA A 273 42.79 21.79 -47.81
C ALA A 273 43.15 20.98 -49.08
N LYS A 274 42.29 20.06 -49.51
CA LYS A 274 42.49 19.28 -50.75
C LYS A 274 42.27 20.11 -52.02
N THR A 275 41.46 21.15 -51.97
CA THR A 275 41.23 22.07 -53.11
C THR A 275 42.26 23.18 -53.21
N GLY A 276 43.23 23.24 -52.29
CA GLY A 276 44.33 24.20 -52.30
C GLY A 276 44.04 25.52 -51.59
N GLU A 277 42.86 25.67 -50.99
CA GLU A 277 42.44 26.85 -50.22
C GLU A 277 42.05 26.41 -48.80
N PRO A 278 43.02 26.31 -47.86
CA PRO A 278 42.74 25.94 -46.48
C PRO A 278 41.99 27.07 -45.76
N LEU A 279 40.98 26.70 -44.96
CA LEU A 279 40.22 27.64 -44.14
C LEU A 279 41.11 28.31 -43.09
N LEU A 280 40.94 29.62 -42.90
CA LEU A 280 41.56 30.40 -41.84
C LEU A 280 40.89 30.08 -40.48
N PRO A 281 41.59 30.26 -39.35
CA PRO A 281 41.03 30.02 -38.02
C PRO A 281 39.73 30.79 -37.75
N GLU A 282 39.63 32.02 -38.25
CA GLU A 282 38.44 32.89 -38.12
C GLU A 282 37.24 32.35 -38.90
N GLU A 283 37.46 31.72 -40.06
CA GLU A 283 36.41 31.13 -40.89
C GLU A 283 35.88 29.83 -40.26
N ILE A 284 36.76 29.05 -39.63
CA ILE A 284 36.37 27.86 -38.85
C ILE A 284 35.50 28.25 -37.66
N GLU A 285 35.82 29.37 -37.00
CA GLU A 285 35.05 29.91 -35.89
C GLU A 285 33.66 30.39 -36.36
N GLN A 286 33.56 31.05 -37.52
CA GLN A 286 32.27 31.43 -38.13
C GLN A 286 31.43 30.22 -38.57
N ILE A 287 32.04 29.18 -39.14
CA ILE A 287 31.35 27.94 -39.53
C ILE A 287 30.85 27.18 -38.30
N SER A 288 31.58 27.27 -37.18
CA SER A 288 31.17 26.63 -35.93
C SER A 288 29.94 27.28 -35.29
N GLY A 289 29.69 28.57 -35.54
CA GLY A 289 28.52 29.32 -35.09
C GLY A 289 27.37 29.44 -36.12
N GLY A 290 27.53 28.89 -37.32
CA GLY A 290 26.56 28.99 -38.42
C GLY A 290 25.69 27.73 -38.56
N GLN A 291 24.37 27.90 -38.36
CA GLN A 291 23.31 26.88 -38.38
C GLN A 291 23.27 25.94 -37.15
N ALA A 292 22.24 26.13 -36.32
CA ALA A 292 21.84 25.18 -35.31
C ALA A 292 21.44 23.85 -35.98
N ILE A 293 22.34 22.88 -35.94
CA ILE A 293 22.01 21.50 -36.31
C ILE A 293 21.07 20.98 -35.22
N MET A 294 19.85 20.59 -35.57
CA MET A 294 18.91 20.00 -34.63
C MET A 294 19.29 18.54 -34.39
N LYS A 295 19.59 18.17 -33.14
CA LYS A 295 19.78 16.78 -32.75
C LYS A 295 18.51 16.26 -32.10
N VAL A 296 18.07 15.07 -32.52
CA VAL A 296 17.01 14.34 -31.82
C VAL A 296 17.57 13.87 -30.48
N VAL A 297 17.02 14.39 -29.40
CA VAL A 297 17.31 13.98 -28.03
C VAL A 297 16.03 13.41 -27.41
N HIS A 298 16.18 12.51 -26.43
CA HIS A 298 15.04 11.98 -25.69
C HIS A 298 14.90 12.77 -24.39
N GLU A 299 13.80 13.48 -24.24
CA GLU A 299 13.46 14.16 -22.99
C GLU A 299 12.74 13.17 -22.10
N PRO A 300 13.33 12.75 -20.96
CA PRO A 300 12.78 11.67 -20.14
C PRO A 300 11.49 12.12 -19.43
N GLY A 301 10.47 11.26 -19.47
CA GLY A 301 9.20 11.47 -18.77
C GLY A 301 9.29 11.22 -17.26
N ILE A 302 8.19 11.45 -16.55
CA ILE A 302 8.18 11.45 -15.06
C ILE A 302 8.60 10.11 -14.45
N LEU A 303 8.21 8.99 -15.06
CA LEU A 303 8.57 7.66 -14.60
C LEU A 303 10.03 7.35 -14.94
N LEU A 304 10.47 7.63 -16.16
CA LEU A 304 11.85 7.38 -16.58
C LEU A 304 12.86 8.17 -15.75
N GLN A 305 12.55 9.44 -15.45
CA GLN A 305 13.36 10.27 -14.55
C GLN A 305 13.45 9.64 -13.16
N ALA A 306 12.31 9.32 -12.53
CA ALA A 306 12.30 8.73 -11.19
C ALA A 306 13.03 7.38 -11.12
N VAL A 307 12.85 6.52 -12.13
CA VAL A 307 13.50 5.21 -12.24
C VAL A 307 15.01 5.34 -12.39
N THR A 308 15.48 6.30 -13.19
CA THR A 308 16.92 6.54 -13.43
C THR A 308 17.59 7.20 -12.22
N ASN A 309 16.89 8.15 -11.60
CA ASN A 309 17.40 8.95 -10.50
C ASN A 309 17.17 8.32 -9.11
N GLY A 310 16.54 7.14 -9.02
CA GLY A 310 16.32 6.46 -7.74
C GLY A 310 15.39 7.22 -6.80
N GLU A 311 14.29 7.75 -7.34
CA GLU A 311 13.32 8.56 -6.61
C GLU A 311 12.12 7.71 -6.16
N LEU A 312 11.24 8.30 -5.34
CA LEU A 312 9.98 7.67 -4.97
C LEU A 312 8.88 8.10 -5.93
N ILE A 313 8.20 7.14 -6.57
CA ILE A 313 7.02 7.43 -7.38
C ILE A 313 5.74 6.99 -6.68
N LEU A 314 4.77 7.90 -6.61
CA LEU A 314 3.40 7.63 -6.22
C LEU A 314 2.54 7.44 -7.47
N VAL A 315 2.00 6.25 -7.65
CA VAL A 315 0.96 5.96 -8.65
C VAL A 315 -0.40 5.99 -7.97
N ASP A 316 -1.05 7.14 -8.03
CA ASP A 316 -2.38 7.34 -7.46
C ASP A 316 -3.46 6.85 -8.42
N GLU A 317 -4.57 6.35 -7.87
CA GLU A 317 -5.68 5.78 -8.66
C GLU A 317 -5.22 4.75 -9.69
N ILE A 318 -4.35 3.81 -9.26
CA ILE A 318 -3.74 2.80 -10.14
C ILE A 318 -4.76 1.94 -10.90
N ASN A 319 -5.98 1.81 -10.36
CA ASN A 319 -7.11 1.10 -10.94
C ASN A 319 -7.82 1.83 -12.10
N VAL A 320 -7.47 3.10 -12.35
CA VAL A 320 -7.99 3.92 -13.45
C VAL A 320 -7.02 3.94 -14.64
N LEU A 321 -5.79 3.46 -14.47
CA LEU A 321 -4.78 3.45 -15.52
C LEU A 321 -5.23 2.66 -16.76
N ILE A 322 -4.88 3.21 -17.92
CA ILE A 322 -5.11 2.54 -19.20
C ILE A 322 -4.17 1.33 -19.36
N PRO A 323 -4.57 0.28 -20.11
CA PRO A 323 -3.79 -0.96 -20.25
C PRO A 323 -2.34 -0.73 -20.71
N GLU A 324 -2.12 0.19 -21.65
CA GLU A 324 -0.79 0.53 -22.15
C GLU A 324 0.17 0.98 -21.02
N VAL A 325 -0.31 1.86 -20.14
CA VAL A 325 0.44 2.34 -18.98
C VAL A 325 0.69 1.21 -17.98
N THR A 326 -0.32 0.38 -17.72
CA THR A 326 -0.13 -0.78 -16.81
C THR A 326 0.92 -1.76 -17.33
N SER A 327 1.06 -1.92 -18.66
CA SER A 327 2.09 -2.77 -19.26
C SER A 327 3.51 -2.28 -18.97
N ILE A 328 3.73 -0.96 -18.94
CA ILE A 328 5.02 -0.36 -18.57
C ILE A 328 5.33 -0.63 -17.09
N LEU A 329 4.31 -0.50 -16.23
CA LEU A 329 4.47 -0.80 -14.81
C LEU A 329 4.71 -2.29 -14.55
N HIS A 330 4.12 -3.19 -15.36
CA HIS A 330 4.34 -4.62 -15.23
C HIS A 330 5.83 -4.99 -15.28
N THR A 331 6.59 -4.53 -16.29
CA THR A 331 8.02 -4.85 -16.40
C THR A 331 8.83 -4.27 -15.23
N LEU A 332 8.47 -3.07 -14.77
CA LEU A 332 9.12 -2.43 -13.64
C LEU A 332 8.84 -3.13 -12.29
N LEU A 333 7.65 -3.69 -12.12
CA LEU A 333 7.23 -4.43 -10.93
C LEU A 333 7.77 -5.86 -10.90
N ASP A 334 8.39 -6.33 -11.98
CA ASP A 334 9.04 -7.63 -12.01
C ASP A 334 10.37 -7.63 -11.24
N TRP A 335 10.89 -8.81 -10.93
CA TRP A 335 12.19 -8.98 -10.26
C TRP A 335 13.35 -8.33 -11.04
N GLN A 336 13.20 -8.18 -12.35
CA GLN A 336 14.18 -7.54 -13.24
C GLN A 336 14.30 -6.03 -12.98
N ARG A 337 13.23 -5.38 -12.52
CA ARG A 337 13.14 -3.93 -12.28
C ARG A 337 13.61 -3.11 -13.50
N THR A 338 13.08 -3.42 -14.68
CA THR A 338 13.45 -2.77 -15.94
C THR A 338 12.25 -2.08 -16.60
N ILE A 339 12.52 -0.98 -17.30
CA ILE A 339 11.56 -0.33 -18.19
C ILE A 339 12.08 -0.33 -19.61
N THR A 340 11.21 -0.60 -20.57
CA THR A 340 11.56 -0.56 -22.00
C THR A 340 11.17 0.80 -22.57
N VAL A 341 12.15 1.57 -23.02
CA VAL A 341 11.95 2.91 -23.56
C VAL A 341 12.15 2.89 -25.09
N PRO A 342 11.14 3.30 -25.88
CA PRO A 342 11.26 3.31 -27.34
C PRO A 342 12.44 4.14 -27.85
N GLY A 343 13.40 3.48 -28.50
CA GLY A 343 14.59 4.13 -29.08
C GLY A 343 15.79 4.29 -28.14
N ILE A 344 15.63 4.00 -26.84
CA ILE A 344 16.75 3.90 -25.88
C ILE A 344 17.05 2.42 -25.56
N GLY A 345 16.01 1.59 -25.47
CA GLY A 345 16.13 0.18 -25.08
C GLY A 345 15.70 -0.04 -23.63
N GLU A 346 16.24 -1.08 -22.99
CA GLU A 346 15.92 -1.39 -21.60
C GLU A 346 16.76 -0.56 -20.63
N VAL A 347 16.08 0.08 -19.68
CA VAL A 347 16.69 0.85 -18.59
C VAL A 347 16.41 0.12 -17.29
N LYS A 348 17.47 -0.23 -16.56
CA LYS A 348 17.36 -0.84 -15.23
C LYS A 348 17.10 0.23 -14.18
N ALA A 349 16.15 -0.02 -13.29
CA ALA A 349 15.83 0.88 -12.21
C ALA A 349 16.99 1.02 -11.23
N HIS A 350 17.21 2.26 -10.78
CA HIS A 350 18.18 2.57 -9.76
C HIS A 350 17.90 1.75 -8.48
N PRO A 351 18.93 1.25 -7.75
CA PRO A 351 18.72 0.44 -6.55
C PRO A 351 17.82 1.12 -5.50
N ASP A 352 17.95 2.44 -5.35
CA ASP A 352 17.17 3.26 -4.43
C ASP A 352 15.79 3.70 -4.96
N PHE A 353 15.44 3.38 -6.22
CA PHE A 353 14.10 3.65 -6.76
C PHE A 353 13.03 2.97 -5.91
N ARG A 354 11.97 3.70 -5.57
CA ARG A 354 10.84 3.21 -4.79
C ARG A 354 9.53 3.53 -5.49
N LEU A 355 8.58 2.62 -5.38
CA LEU A 355 7.24 2.79 -5.91
C LEU A 355 6.23 2.59 -4.80
N VAL A 356 5.21 3.43 -4.76
CA VAL A 356 4.01 3.22 -3.94
C VAL A 356 2.79 3.43 -4.84
N ALA A 357 1.86 2.50 -4.79
CA ALA A 357 0.60 2.60 -5.51
C ALA A 357 -0.54 2.84 -4.53
N ALA A 358 -1.56 3.58 -4.95
CA ALA A 358 -2.76 3.81 -4.17
C ALA A 358 -4.01 3.55 -5.00
N MET A 359 -5.05 3.02 -4.36
CA MET A 359 -6.39 2.94 -4.95
C MET A 359 -7.47 3.22 -3.92
N ASN A 360 -8.61 3.71 -4.43
CA ASN A 360 -9.84 3.82 -3.66
C ASN A 360 -10.65 2.52 -3.81
N VAL A 361 -11.08 1.93 -2.69
CA VAL A 361 -11.93 0.73 -2.68
C VAL A 361 -13.40 1.16 -2.82
N GLY A 362 -14.15 0.49 -3.71
CA GLY A 362 -15.61 0.70 -3.85
C GLY A 362 -16.03 1.96 -4.63
N TYR A 363 -15.11 2.62 -5.34
CA TYR A 363 -15.43 3.84 -6.09
C TYR A 363 -16.08 3.51 -7.46
N MET A 364 -17.23 4.16 -7.73
CA MET A 364 -17.96 4.05 -9.00
C MET A 364 -17.06 4.45 -10.18
N GLY A 365 -17.05 3.64 -11.24
CA GLY A 365 -16.23 3.88 -12.44
C GLY A 365 -14.81 3.30 -12.39
N THR A 366 -14.43 2.59 -11.33
CA THR A 366 -13.13 1.90 -11.24
C THR A 366 -13.19 0.47 -11.76
N ARG A 367 -12.12 0.02 -12.41
CA ARG A 367 -11.96 -1.39 -12.78
C ARG A 367 -11.23 -2.11 -11.66
N PRO A 368 -11.68 -3.30 -11.22
CA PRO A 368 -10.88 -4.09 -10.31
C PRO A 368 -9.52 -4.39 -10.97
N LEU A 369 -8.43 -4.25 -10.22
CA LEU A 369 -7.13 -4.69 -10.70
C LEU A 369 -7.19 -6.18 -11.04
N ASN A 370 -6.51 -6.58 -12.12
CA ASN A 370 -6.34 -8.00 -12.39
C ASN A 370 -5.51 -8.64 -11.25
N ASN A 371 -5.76 -9.92 -10.96
CA ASN A 371 -5.09 -10.59 -9.85
C ASN A 371 -3.56 -10.62 -10.04
N ALA A 372 -3.09 -10.89 -11.26
CA ALA A 372 -1.66 -10.97 -11.57
C ALA A 372 -0.87 -9.67 -11.32
N PHE A 373 -1.50 -8.50 -11.52
CA PHE A 373 -0.90 -7.20 -11.24
C PHE A 373 -0.98 -6.89 -9.76
N ARG A 374 -2.10 -7.22 -9.09
CA ARG A 374 -2.26 -7.07 -7.64
C ARG A 374 -1.24 -7.89 -6.86
N ASP A 375 -0.94 -9.11 -7.30
CA ASP A 375 -0.01 -10.04 -6.63
C ASP A 375 1.44 -9.53 -6.60
N ARG A 376 1.78 -8.55 -7.45
CA ARG A 376 3.10 -7.89 -7.45
C ARG A 376 3.26 -6.83 -6.35
N PHE A 377 2.17 -6.50 -5.65
CA PHE A 377 2.18 -5.51 -4.60
C PHE A 377 1.99 -6.13 -3.22
N ARG A 378 2.55 -5.45 -2.22
CA ARG A 378 2.20 -5.69 -0.83
C ARG A 378 1.01 -4.82 -0.44
N GLY A 379 -0.16 -5.42 -0.27
CA GLY A 379 -1.35 -4.70 0.17
C GLY A 379 -1.19 -4.09 1.57
N VAL A 380 -1.48 -2.80 1.71
CA VAL A 380 -1.51 -2.07 2.99
C VAL A 380 -2.86 -1.37 3.09
N GLN A 381 -3.63 -1.69 4.13
CA GLN A 381 -4.92 -1.04 4.37
C GLN A 381 -4.69 0.29 5.10
N VAL A 382 -5.31 1.34 4.58
CA VAL A 382 -5.33 2.69 5.16
C VAL A 382 -6.77 2.98 5.55
N GLN A 383 -7.04 2.84 6.84
CA GLN A 383 -8.38 3.03 7.41
C GLN A 383 -8.83 4.50 7.27
N GLY A 384 -10.14 4.75 7.37
CA GLY A 384 -10.66 6.11 7.48
C GLY A 384 -10.06 6.85 8.67
N ILE A 385 -10.08 8.18 8.64
CA ILE A 385 -9.53 8.98 9.74
C ILE A 385 -10.47 8.86 10.94
N SER A 386 -9.97 8.38 12.08
CA SER A 386 -10.77 8.30 13.30
C SER A 386 -11.13 9.69 13.82
N ARG A 387 -12.24 9.78 14.57
CA ARG A 387 -12.66 11.03 15.22
C ARG A 387 -11.54 11.65 16.06
N ASP A 388 -10.83 10.85 16.85
CA ASP A 388 -9.77 11.32 17.74
C ASP A 388 -8.56 11.84 16.96
N THR A 389 -8.16 11.12 15.90
CA THR A 389 -7.08 11.58 15.00
C THR A 389 -7.47 12.88 14.30
N LEU A 390 -8.70 12.98 13.80
CA LEU A 390 -9.18 14.19 13.15
C LEU A 390 -9.24 15.37 14.12
N LEU A 391 -9.71 15.14 15.35
CA LEU A 391 -9.75 16.15 16.41
C LEU A 391 -8.35 16.66 16.74
N GLN A 392 -7.36 15.77 16.86
CA GLN A 392 -5.96 16.15 17.08
C GLN A 392 -5.42 17.01 15.93
N LEU A 393 -5.72 16.65 14.67
CA LEU A 393 -5.30 17.42 13.49
C LEU A 393 -5.99 18.79 13.42
N LEU A 394 -7.28 18.86 13.81
CA LEU A 394 -8.07 20.09 13.76
C LEU A 394 -7.73 21.06 14.90
N GLN A 395 -7.38 20.57 16.09
CA GLN A 395 -6.97 21.41 17.23
C GLN A 395 -5.74 22.26 16.93
N GLN A 396 -4.92 21.88 15.95
CA GLN A 396 -3.78 22.67 15.50
C GLN A 396 -4.18 23.85 14.60
N LYS A 397 -5.41 23.87 14.09
CA LYS A 397 -5.88 24.85 13.10
C LYS A 397 -7.06 25.70 13.56
N VAL A 398 -7.92 25.16 14.44
CA VAL A 398 -9.14 25.81 14.92
C VAL A 398 -9.30 25.64 16.43
N ASP A 399 -10.20 26.41 17.03
CA ASP A 399 -10.53 26.30 18.46
C ASP A 399 -11.10 24.92 18.81
N ASN A 400 -10.90 24.49 20.05
CA ASN A 400 -11.25 23.13 20.50
C ASN A 400 -12.75 22.82 20.35
N LYS A 401 -13.62 23.83 20.51
CA LYS A 401 -15.07 23.67 20.38
C LYS A 401 -15.47 23.42 18.93
N MET A 402 -14.91 24.18 18.00
CA MET A 402 -15.11 23.98 16.56
C MET A 402 -14.46 22.67 16.08
N ALA A 403 -13.26 22.34 16.56
CA ALA A 403 -12.57 21.08 16.24
C ALA A 403 -13.41 19.85 16.60
N SER A 404 -13.95 19.81 17.83
CA SER A 404 -14.83 18.72 18.26
C SER A 404 -16.07 18.64 17.38
N ARG A 405 -16.75 19.76 17.12
CA ARG A 405 -17.97 19.79 16.30
C ARG A 405 -17.71 19.28 14.87
N LEU A 406 -16.59 19.67 14.26
CA LEU A 406 -16.22 19.22 12.93
C LEU A 406 -15.85 17.73 12.91
N ALA A 407 -15.18 17.24 13.95
CA ALA A 407 -14.87 15.82 14.09
C ALA A 407 -16.15 14.97 14.24
N ASP A 408 -17.12 15.44 15.03
CA ASP A 408 -18.44 14.80 15.18
C ASP A 408 -19.22 14.76 13.86
N ILE A 409 -19.21 15.86 13.11
CA ILE A 409 -19.85 15.93 11.78
C ILE A 409 -19.17 14.95 10.81
N TYR A 410 -17.84 14.90 10.80
CA TYR A 410 -17.10 14.00 9.92
C TYR A 410 -17.42 12.54 10.24
N GLU A 411 -17.40 12.13 11.51
CA GLU A 411 -17.73 10.76 11.92
C GLU A 411 -19.15 10.40 11.48
N SER A 412 -20.12 11.30 11.72
CA SER A 412 -21.50 11.08 11.28
C SER A 412 -21.64 10.92 9.76
N LEU A 413 -20.92 11.74 8.97
CA LEU A 413 -20.92 11.64 7.51
C LEU A 413 -20.20 10.38 7.03
N TYR A 414 -19.07 10.05 7.66
CA TYR A 414 -18.28 8.88 7.32
C TYR A 414 -19.09 7.60 7.54
N ASP A 415 -19.74 7.48 8.69
CA ASP A 415 -20.66 6.37 8.97
C ASP A 415 -21.84 6.36 7.98
N SER A 416 -22.38 7.52 7.59
CA SER A 416 -23.48 7.56 6.61
C SER A 416 -23.10 7.04 5.22
N VAL A 417 -21.84 7.19 4.82
CA VAL A 417 -21.34 6.80 3.49
C VAL A 417 -20.73 5.39 3.51
N TYR A 418 -20.12 4.99 4.63
CA TYR A 418 -19.31 3.77 4.74
C TYR A 418 -19.83 2.75 5.77
N SER A 419 -20.98 3.00 6.43
CA SER A 419 -21.63 2.01 7.31
C SER A 419 -22.08 0.75 6.54
N PRO A 420 -21.96 -0.46 7.14
CA PRO A 420 -22.40 -1.72 6.53
C PRO A 420 -23.89 -1.80 6.19
N THR A 421 -24.73 -0.89 6.68
CA THR A 421 -26.19 -0.92 6.48
C THR A 421 -26.73 -0.10 5.31
N GLY A 422 -25.89 0.53 4.47
CA GLY A 422 -26.41 1.52 3.51
C GLY A 422 -25.62 1.68 2.21
N ALA A 423 -25.76 0.74 1.28
CA ALA A 423 -25.47 1.00 -0.14
C ALA A 423 -26.46 0.27 -1.06
N THR A 424 -27.76 0.51 -0.85
CA THR A 424 -28.65 0.74 -1.99
C THR A 424 -28.85 2.25 -2.06
N LEU A 425 -28.08 2.90 -2.94
CA LEU A 425 -28.36 4.26 -3.38
C LEU A 425 -29.74 4.24 -4.08
N THR A 426 -30.79 4.61 -3.36
CA THR A 426 -32.06 5.00 -4.01
C THR A 426 -32.03 6.48 -4.30
N GLU A 427 -32.56 6.88 -5.46
CA GLU A 427 -32.61 8.24 -6.03
C GLU A 427 -33.23 9.31 -5.10
N SER A 428 -33.75 8.93 -3.93
CA SER A 428 -34.37 9.80 -2.94
C SER A 428 -33.41 10.71 -2.17
N CYS A 429 -32.09 10.55 -2.29
CA CYS A 429 -31.11 11.34 -1.53
C CYS A 429 -30.57 12.59 -2.24
N ILE A 430 -31.05 12.90 -3.46
CA ILE A 430 -30.55 14.07 -4.25
C ILE A 430 -31.49 15.29 -4.19
N SER A 431 -32.62 15.22 -3.47
CA SER A 431 -33.50 16.39 -3.31
C SER A 431 -33.49 16.93 -1.88
N LEU A 432 -32.67 17.95 -1.65
CA LEU A 432 -32.95 19.08 -0.74
C LEU A 432 -32.18 20.32 -1.20
#